data_AF-A0A1B6JEU7-F1
#
_entry.id   AF-A0A1B6JEU7-F1
#
_cell.length_a   1.000
_cell.length_b   1.000
_cell.length_c   1.000
_cell.angle_alpha   90.00
_cell.angle_beta   90.00
_cell.angle_gamma   90.00
#
_symmetry.space_group_name_H-M   'P 1'
#
loop_
_entity.id
_entity.type
_entity.pdbx_description
1 polymer ?
#
loop_
_entity_poly.entity_id
_entity_poly.type
_entity_poly.pdbx_seq_one_letter_code
_entity_poly.pdbx_strand_id
1 'polypeptide(L)'
;MDYPDMPWQLRYIGQPELGTGDKSRPTIVRNSIDIGTSNTVVEFLTELGCRLDFEYVARGYMFRKGRMKVTVSKIFKMVQPKTPDAMEPISQSYLVELSVLAPLGQDAIAEDMRLFAEQLRPLVQLEKVDYKRLPLPMGP
;
A
#
# COMPACT_ATOMS: atom_id res chain seq x y z
N MET A 1 -9.20 18.07 1.42
CA MET A 1 -8.20 17.35 0.60
C MET A 1 -7.55 18.40 -0.28
N ASP A 2 -6.23 18.44 -0.33
CA ASP A 2 -5.49 19.60 -0.85
C ASP A 2 -5.62 19.79 -2.39
N TYR A 3 -6.24 18.84 -3.09
CA TYR A 3 -6.45 18.89 -4.55
C TYR A 3 -7.80 18.25 -4.93
N PRO A 4 -8.92 19.01 -4.89
CA PRO A 4 -10.25 18.48 -5.18
C PRO A 4 -10.42 17.99 -6.62
N ASP A 5 -9.59 18.50 -7.54
CA ASP A 5 -9.63 18.16 -8.97
C ASP A 5 -8.73 16.96 -9.34
N MET A 6 -8.04 16.36 -8.36
CA MET A 6 -7.20 15.19 -8.64
C MET A 6 -8.10 14.00 -9.06
N PRO A 7 -7.80 13.32 -10.18
CA PRO A 7 -8.58 12.18 -10.61
C PRO A 7 -8.48 11.06 -9.56
N TRP A 8 -9.59 10.35 -9.38
CA TRP A 8 -9.63 9.21 -8.48
C TRP A 8 -8.90 8.02 -9.11
N GLN A 9 -8.34 7.16 -8.27
CA GLN A 9 -7.75 5.91 -8.70
C GLN A 9 -8.41 4.76 -7.96
N LEU A 10 -8.92 3.79 -8.72
CA LEU A 10 -9.38 2.53 -8.18
C LEU A 10 -8.29 1.48 -8.39
N ARG A 11 -7.91 0.81 -7.31
CA ARG A 11 -6.90 -0.25 -7.32
C ARG A 11 -7.45 -1.54 -6.73
N TYR A 12 -7.39 -2.63 -7.49
CA TYR A 12 -7.56 -3.97 -6.96
C TYR A 12 -6.19 -4.57 -6.61
N ILE A 13 -6.06 -5.09 -5.39
CA ILE A 13 -4.88 -5.84 -4.94
C ILE A 13 -5.30 -7.27 -4.61
N GLY A 14 -4.79 -8.22 -5.38
CA GLY A 14 -5.05 -9.65 -5.19
C GLY A 14 -4.32 -10.22 -3.98
N GLN A 15 -4.65 -11.48 -3.67
CA GLN A 15 -3.93 -12.24 -2.65
C GLN A 15 -2.44 -12.38 -3.02
N PRO A 16 -1.54 -12.48 -2.01
CA PRO A 16 -0.16 -12.88 -2.25
C PRO A 16 -0.10 -14.18 -3.04
N GLU A 17 0.73 -14.25 -4.09
CA GLU A 17 0.88 -15.48 -4.86
C GLU A 17 1.30 -16.67 -3.97
N LEU A 18 0.82 -17.87 -4.30
CA LEU A 18 1.21 -19.10 -3.62
C LEU A 18 2.74 -19.26 -3.68
N GLY A 19 3.37 -19.50 -2.53
CA GLY A 19 4.83 -19.47 -2.39
C GLY A 19 5.37 -18.21 -1.70
N THR A 20 4.52 -17.28 -1.26
CA THR A 20 4.93 -16.16 -0.38
C THR A 20 5.32 -16.58 1.04
N GLY A 21 4.98 -17.82 1.42
CA GLY A 21 5.56 -18.52 2.58
C GLY A 21 6.84 -19.30 2.27
N ASP A 22 7.22 -19.41 0.99
CA ASP A 22 8.49 -20.00 0.60
C ASP A 22 9.60 -18.98 0.93
N LYS A 23 10.58 -19.43 1.73
CA LYS A 23 11.71 -18.58 2.14
C LYS A 23 12.58 -18.18 0.94
N SER A 24 12.42 -18.86 -0.20
CA SER A 24 13.18 -18.66 -1.42
C SER A 24 12.91 -17.32 -2.12
N ARG A 25 11.66 -16.82 -2.15
CA ARG A 25 11.33 -15.57 -2.86
C ARG A 25 11.59 -14.35 -1.96
N PRO A 26 12.41 -13.37 -2.38
CA PRO A 26 12.80 -12.27 -1.49
C PRO A 26 11.73 -11.19 -1.31
N THR A 27 10.69 -11.18 -2.15
CA THR A 27 9.60 -10.19 -2.12
C THR A 27 8.22 -10.86 -2.13
N ILE A 28 7.20 -10.08 -1.81
CA ILE A 28 5.79 -10.50 -1.86
C ILE A 28 5.22 -10.05 -3.20
N VAL A 29 4.70 -10.99 -3.98
CA VAL A 29 4.13 -10.73 -5.31
C VAL A 29 2.61 -10.80 -5.24
N ARG A 30 1.94 -9.85 -5.91
CA ARG A 30 0.49 -9.74 -5.99
C ARG A 30 0.07 -9.24 -7.36
N ASN A 31 -1.11 -9.68 -7.79
CA ASN A 31 -1.80 -9.05 -8.90
C ASN A 31 -2.30 -7.66 -8.47
N SER A 32 -1.93 -6.62 -9.23
CA SER A 32 -2.41 -5.26 -9.07
C SER A 32 -3.10 -4.82 -10.35
N ILE A 33 -4.30 -4.26 -10.24
CA ILE A 33 -5.00 -3.62 -11.35
C ILE A 33 -5.30 -2.19 -10.94
N ASP A 34 -4.83 -1.24 -11.72
CA ASP A 34 -4.95 0.20 -11.48
C ASP A 34 -5.76 0.85 -12.61
N ILE A 35 -6.79 1.61 -12.25
CA ILE A 35 -7.59 2.36 -13.22
C ILE A 35 -7.88 3.78 -12.71
N GLY A 36 -7.72 4.76 -13.59
CA GLY A 36 -8.13 6.14 -13.34
C GLY A 36 -9.65 6.27 -13.50
N THR A 37 -10.29 6.98 -12.57
CA THR A 37 -11.74 7.14 -12.51
C THR A 37 -12.13 8.59 -12.24
N SER A 38 -13.40 8.91 -12.49
CA SER A 38 -14.03 10.13 -12.00
C SER A 38 -14.24 10.09 -10.48
N ASN A 39 -14.64 11.24 -9.93
CA ASN A 39 -15.05 11.40 -8.53
C ASN A 39 -16.35 10.66 -8.15
N THR A 40 -17.10 10.15 -9.13
CA THR A 40 -18.31 9.35 -8.93
C THR A 40 -18.04 7.88 -8.60
N VAL A 41 -16.76 7.46 -8.53
CA VAL A 41 -16.39 6.06 -8.29
C VAL A 41 -16.94 5.50 -6.98
N VAL A 42 -17.04 6.32 -5.93
CA VAL A 42 -17.57 5.88 -4.63
C VAL A 42 -19.07 5.56 -4.73
N GLU A 43 -19.83 6.39 -5.44
CA GLU A 43 -21.27 6.17 -5.69
C GLU A 43 -21.47 4.91 -6.53
N PHE A 44 -20.72 4.78 -7.64
CA PHE A 44 -20.76 3.60 -8.50
C PHE A 44 -20.49 2.29 -7.73
N LEU A 45 -19.47 2.26 -6.88
CA LEU A 45 -19.17 1.08 -6.05
C LEU A 45 -20.29 0.79 -5.04
N THR A 46 -20.89 1.83 -4.47
CA THR A 46 -22.03 1.69 -3.55
C THR A 46 -23.25 1.09 -4.24
N GLU A 47 -23.55 1.54 -5.46
CA GLU A 47 -24.63 0.99 -6.29
C GLU A 47 -24.40 -0.48 -6.72
N LEU A 48 -23.14 -0.88 -6.88
CA LEU A 48 -22.76 -2.29 -7.07
C LEU A 48 -22.87 -3.15 -5.80
N GLY A 49 -23.20 -2.53 -4.66
CA GLY A 49 -23.37 -3.20 -3.37
C GLY A 49 -22.11 -3.26 -2.51
N CYS A 50 -21.03 -2.56 -2.87
CA CYS A 50 -19.88 -2.41 -1.99
C CYS A 50 -20.21 -1.53 -0.79
N ARG A 51 -19.55 -1.79 0.34
CA ARG A 51 -19.62 -0.95 1.54
C ARG A 51 -18.22 -0.48 1.90
N LEU A 52 -18.11 0.78 2.32
CA LEU A 52 -16.86 1.29 2.86
C LEU A 52 -16.53 0.53 4.15
N ASP A 53 -15.39 -0.16 4.14
CA ASP A 53 -14.88 -0.88 5.30
C ASP A 53 -14.10 0.09 6.22
N PHE A 54 -13.10 0.77 5.65
CA PHE A 54 -12.32 1.79 6.35
C PHE A 54 -11.77 2.86 5.38
N GLU A 55 -11.44 4.01 5.94
CA GLU A 55 -10.78 5.12 5.26
C GLU A 55 -9.60 5.62 6.10
N TYR A 56 -8.50 5.98 5.42
CA TYR A 56 -7.31 6.55 6.06
C TYR A 56 -6.62 7.56 5.14
N VAL A 57 -5.80 8.41 5.75
CA VAL A 57 -4.94 9.36 5.03
C VAL A 57 -3.48 8.97 5.27
N ALA A 58 -2.73 8.74 4.20
CA ALA A 58 -1.27 8.58 4.26
C ALA A 58 -0.60 9.91 3.89
N ARG A 59 0.22 10.46 4.79
CA ARG A 59 1.01 11.67 4.54
C ARG A 59 2.49 11.38 4.62
N GLY A 60 3.26 11.79 3.62
CA GLY A 60 4.71 11.61 3.64
C GLY A 60 5.36 11.77 2.27
N TYR A 61 6.46 11.05 2.08
CA TYR A 61 7.34 11.20 0.92
C TYR A 61 7.29 9.97 0.02
N MET A 62 7.43 10.19 -1.29
CA MET A 62 7.66 9.16 -2.29
C MET A 62 9.00 9.40 -2.97
N PHE A 63 9.86 8.38 -2.97
CA PHE A 63 11.12 8.36 -3.71
C PHE A 63 11.02 7.35 -4.84
N ARG A 64 11.79 7.56 -5.91
CA ARG A 64 11.88 6.64 -7.04
C ARG A 64 13.33 6.36 -7.41
N LYS A 65 13.65 5.08 -7.62
CA LYS A 65 14.91 4.61 -8.21
C LYS A 65 14.56 3.71 -9.40
N GLY A 66 14.60 4.26 -10.61
CA GLY A 66 14.09 3.57 -11.79
C GLY A 66 12.62 3.19 -11.61
N ARG A 67 12.31 1.88 -11.69
CA ARG A 67 10.96 1.33 -11.50
C ARG A 67 10.58 1.09 -10.03
N MET A 68 11.53 1.21 -9.10
CA MET A 68 11.29 1.05 -7.67
C MET A 68 10.69 2.32 -7.08
N LYS A 69 9.60 2.14 -6.35
CA LYS A 69 8.92 3.19 -5.58
C LYS A 69 9.14 2.91 -4.10
N VAL A 70 9.65 3.90 -3.37
CA VAL A 70 9.73 3.86 -1.91
C VAL A 70 8.77 4.90 -1.36
N THR A 71 7.84 4.50 -0.50
CA THR A 71 7.00 5.44 0.25
C THR A 71 7.42 5.44 1.72
N VAL A 72 7.46 6.62 2.33
CA VAL A 72 7.68 6.82 3.76
C VAL A 72 6.54 7.68 4.25
N SER A 73 5.56 7.09 4.94
CA SER A 73 4.31 7.77 5.26
C SER A 73 3.83 7.53 6.69
N LYS A 74 3.24 8.56 7.30
CA LYS A 74 2.48 8.43 8.54
C LYS A 74 1.01 8.22 8.19
N ILE A 75 0.40 7.23 8.82
CA ILE A 75 -0.98 6.83 8.55
C ILE A 75 -1.90 7.44 9.61
N PHE A 76 -2.95 8.11 9.15
CA PHE A 76 -3.95 8.76 9.98
C PHE A 76 -5.31 8.12 9.75
N LYS A 77 -6.04 7.82 10.81
CA LYS A 77 -7.44 7.41 10.74
C LYS A 77 -8.31 8.67 10.69
N MET A 78 -9.36 8.63 9.88
CA MET A 78 -10.41 9.66 9.88
C MET A 78 -11.37 9.38 11.04
N VAL A 79 -11.42 10.27 12.04
CA VAL A 79 -12.34 10.14 13.18
C VAL A 79 -13.74 10.63 12.81
N GLN A 80 -13.82 11.64 11.94
CA GLN A 80 -15.06 12.15 11.35
C GLN A 80 -14.89 12.39 9.85
N PRO A 81 -15.83 11.92 9.00
CA PRO A 81 -15.79 12.21 7.57
C PRO A 81 -15.78 13.73 7.31
N LYS A 82 -14.92 14.19 6.40
CA LYS A 82 -14.88 15.57 5.89
C LYS A 82 -14.39 16.67 6.85
N THR A 83 -13.86 16.34 8.04
CA THR A 83 -13.18 17.29 8.94
C THR A 83 -11.67 17.03 8.96
N PRO A 84 -10.85 17.87 8.29
CA PRO A 84 -9.40 17.67 8.18
C PRO A 84 -8.65 17.70 9.52
N ASP A 85 -9.19 18.41 10.51
CA ASP A 85 -8.56 18.59 11.83
C ASP A 85 -8.80 17.41 12.78
N ALA A 86 -9.67 16.46 12.42
CA ALA A 86 -10.01 15.28 13.21
C ALA A 86 -9.25 14.03 12.73
N MET A 87 -7.97 14.19 12.36
CA MET A 87 -7.09 13.09 11.94
C MET A 87 -6.18 12.66 13.08
N GLU A 88 -6.29 11.41 13.50
CA GLU A 88 -5.42 10.85 14.54
C GLU A 88 -4.43 9.85 13.93
N PRO A 89 -3.13 9.96 14.28
CA PRO A 89 -2.14 9.01 13.79
C PRO A 89 -2.41 7.63 14.39
N ILE A 90 -2.44 6.60 13.53
CA ILE A 90 -2.67 5.21 13.97
C ILE A 90 -1.49 4.68 14.80
N SER A 91 -0.29 5.21 14.57
CA SER A 91 0.90 4.88 15.35
C SER A 91 1.88 6.06 15.40
N GLN A 92 2.88 5.95 16.27
CA GLN A 92 3.98 6.92 16.32
C GLN A 92 5.02 6.70 15.22
N SER A 93 5.02 5.53 14.58
CA SER A 93 5.98 5.14 13.54
C SER A 93 5.56 5.59 12.14
N TYR A 94 6.53 5.58 11.23
CA TYR A 94 6.28 5.71 9.79
C TYR A 94 6.18 4.32 9.17
N LEU A 95 5.28 4.19 8.21
CA LEU A 95 5.22 3.03 7.33
C LEU A 95 6.16 3.27 6.15
N VAL A 96 7.11 2.35 5.97
CA VAL A 96 8.02 2.33 4.81
C VAL A 96 7.65 1.17 3.91
N GLU A 97 7.32 1.45 2.65
CA GLU A 97 7.05 0.44 1.63
C GLU A 97 8.03 0.60 0.47
N LEU A 98 8.63 -0.52 0.05
CA LEU A 98 9.33 -0.64 -1.23
C LEU A 98 8.49 -1.51 -2.15
N SER A 99 8.07 -0.97 -3.29
CA SER A 99 7.25 -1.68 -4.27
C SER A 99 7.68 -1.41 -5.70
N VAL A 100 7.38 -2.37 -6.59
CA VAL A 100 7.60 -2.28 -8.04
C VAL A 100 6.34 -2.81 -8.73
N LEU A 101 5.88 -2.10 -9.77
CA LEU A 101 4.91 -2.66 -10.73
C LEU A 101 5.69 -3.30 -11.88
N ALA A 102 5.44 -4.58 -12.13
CA ALA A 102 6.10 -5.32 -13.20
C ALA A 102 5.09 -6.21 -13.96
N PRO A 103 5.32 -6.47 -15.26
CA PRO A 103 4.61 -7.52 -15.96
C PRO A 103 4.81 -8.89 -15.32
N LEU A 104 3.84 -9.80 -15.52
CA LEU A 104 3.91 -11.17 -15.01
C LEU A 104 5.18 -11.88 -15.52
N GLY A 105 5.85 -12.62 -14.64
CA GLY A 105 7.05 -13.41 -14.97
C GLY A 105 8.40 -12.68 -14.87
N GLN A 106 8.45 -11.42 -14.42
CA GLN A 106 9.72 -10.72 -14.19
C GLN A 106 10.32 -10.97 -12.80
N ASP A 107 10.70 -12.22 -12.52
CA ASP A 107 11.20 -12.64 -11.20
C ASP A 107 12.52 -11.98 -10.77
N ALA A 108 13.38 -11.60 -11.72
CA ALA A 108 14.69 -10.98 -11.43
C ALA A 108 14.57 -9.68 -10.62
N ILE A 109 13.44 -8.96 -10.76
CA ILE A 109 13.19 -7.70 -10.02
C ILE A 109 13.15 -7.93 -8.51
N ALA A 110 12.71 -9.11 -8.07
CA ALA A 110 12.64 -9.43 -6.66
C ALA A 110 14.03 -9.38 -5.99
N GLU A 111 15.06 -9.84 -6.72
CA GLU A 111 16.43 -9.83 -6.24
C GLU A 111 17.02 -8.41 -6.26
N ASP A 112 16.74 -7.61 -7.30
CA ASP A 112 17.14 -6.21 -7.34
C ASP A 112 16.52 -5.42 -6.17
N MET A 113 15.26 -5.68 -5.83
CA MET A 113 14.59 -5.08 -4.67
C MET A 113 15.27 -5.48 -3.36
N ARG A 114 15.70 -6.74 -3.22
CA ARG A 114 16.43 -7.23 -2.05
C ARG A 114 17.77 -6.51 -1.90
N LEU A 115 18.56 -6.45 -2.97
CA LEU A 115 19.86 -5.77 -2.97
C LEU A 115 19.72 -4.28 -2.64
N PHE A 116 18.69 -3.63 -3.16
CA PHE A 116 18.40 -2.24 -2.83
C PHE A 116 17.99 -2.08 -1.36
N ALA A 117 17.16 -2.98 -0.82
CA ALA A 117 16.80 -2.96 0.60
C ALA A 117 18.02 -3.11 1.53
N GLU A 118 18.99 -3.97 1.19
CA GLU A 118 20.24 -4.09 1.95
C GLU A 118 21.08 -2.80 1.92
N GLN A 119 21.09 -2.07 0.80
CA GLN A 119 21.77 -0.77 0.69
C GLN A 119 21.14 0.31 1.58
N LEU A 120 19.88 0.16 1.98
CA LEU A 120 19.21 1.09 2.88
C LEU A 120 19.55 0.84 4.36
N ARG A 121 20.29 -0.23 4.69
CA ARG A 121 20.73 -0.50 6.06
C ARG A 121 21.90 0.43 6.44
N PRO A 122 21.95 0.90 7.70
CA PRO A 122 21.04 0.60 8.79
C PRO A 122 19.82 1.54 8.89
N LEU A 123 19.65 2.49 7.96
CA LEU A 123 18.62 3.53 8.04
C LEU A 123 17.21 2.94 8.06
N VAL A 124 16.95 1.94 7.23
CA VAL A 124 15.68 1.20 7.19
C VAL A 124 15.98 -0.27 7.01
N GLN A 125 15.34 -1.11 7.83
CA GLN A 125 15.32 -2.56 7.65
C GLN A 125 14.00 -2.97 7.02
N LEU A 126 14.04 -3.38 5.75
CA LEU A 126 12.87 -3.84 5.02
C LEU A 126 12.80 -5.36 5.05
N GLU A 127 11.66 -5.89 5.45
CA GLU A 127 11.41 -7.32 5.51
C GLU A 127 10.09 -7.68 4.81
N LYS A 128 9.96 -8.94 4.41
CA LYS A 128 8.68 -9.46 3.96
C LYS A 128 7.71 -9.49 5.14
N VAL A 129 6.58 -8.78 5.00
CA VAL A 129 5.50 -8.81 5.98
C VAL A 129 4.89 -10.21 6.05
N ASP A 130 4.95 -10.85 7.22
CA ASP A 130 4.23 -12.10 7.50
C ASP A 130 2.80 -11.78 7.96
N TYR A 131 1.84 -11.88 7.04
CA TYR A 131 0.43 -11.58 7.30
C TYR A 131 -0.20 -12.49 8.35
N LYS A 132 0.39 -13.66 8.66
CA LYS A 132 -0.10 -14.54 9.74
C LYS A 132 0.26 -14.00 11.12
N ARG A 133 1.26 -13.14 11.20
CA ARG A 133 1.70 -12.50 12.46
C ARG A 133 1.02 -11.17 12.71
N LEU A 134 0.34 -10.61 11.71
CA LEU A 134 -0.53 -9.46 11.92
C LEU A 134 -1.74 -9.94 12.72
N PRO A 135 -2.06 -9.31 13.87
CA PRO A 135 -3.28 -9.60 14.59
C PRO A 135 -4.44 -9.51 13.60
N LEU A 136 -5.26 -10.56 13.50
CA LEU A 136 -6.54 -10.44 12.82
C LEU A 136 -7.28 -9.27 13.48
N PRO A 137 -7.99 -8.42 12.71
CA PRO A 137 -8.92 -7.51 13.34
C PRO A 137 -9.85 -8.38 14.18
N MET A 138 -9.82 -8.17 15.50
CA MET A 138 -10.88 -8.64 16.35
C MET A 138 -12.14 -8.07 15.71
N GLY A 139 -12.97 -8.94 15.13
CA GLY A 139 -14.28 -8.52 14.63
C GLY A 139 -15.06 -7.83 15.75
N PRO A 140 -16.16 -7.15 15.39
CA PRO A 140 -16.99 -6.48 16.40
C PRO A 140 -17.41 -7.43 17.53
#